data_AF-A0A3S3VLE2-F1
#
_entry.id   AF-A0A3S3VLE2-F1
#
_cell.length_a   1.000
_cell.length_b   1.000
_cell.length_c   1.000
_cell.angle_alpha   90.00
_cell.angle_beta   90.00
_cell.angle_gamma   90.00
#
_symmetry.space_group_name_H-M   'P 1'
#
loop_
_entity.id
_entity.type
_entity.pdbx_description
1 polymer ?
#
loop_
_entity_poly.entity_id
_entity_poly.type
_entity_poly.pdbx_seq_one_letter_code
_entity_poly.pdbx_strand_id
1 'polypeptide(L)'
;MKRIRSQNKARQNVKRSKQKELKMAEKVAAEMAEMTELYELAEELLELPLPAAIDVVATWQRDKRRPFPALFNEPRGDHETIQAHSARREKARKFGLIRLMAVDYIKNVGNRRRKADFNDNEAKDAVALGFGNVDAYRKHKKHVKLTAKMEKVVADRAAA
;
A
#
# COMPACT_ATOMS: atom_id res chain seq x y z
N MET A 1 -43.06 -46.13 -0.73
CA MET A 1 -41.67 -45.68 -1.04
C MET A 1 -41.44 -44.16 -1.12
N LYS A 2 -42.39 -43.32 -1.59
CA LYS A 2 -42.16 -41.86 -1.74
C LYS A 2 -41.91 -41.10 -0.41
N ARG A 3 -42.57 -41.46 0.69
CA ARG A 3 -42.40 -40.83 2.03
C ARG A 3 -41.00 -41.04 2.64
N ILE A 4 -40.40 -42.22 2.43
CA ILE A 4 -39.05 -42.53 2.95
C ILE A 4 -37.99 -41.70 2.21
N ARG A 5 -38.16 -41.47 0.90
CA ARG A 5 -37.28 -40.60 0.11
C ARG A 5 -37.39 -39.12 0.51
N SER A 6 -38.58 -38.62 0.85
CA SER A 6 -38.73 -37.23 1.32
C SER A 6 -38.14 -37.01 2.71
N GLN A 7 -38.31 -37.96 3.62
CA GLN A 7 -37.70 -37.91 4.96
C GLN A 7 -36.17 -37.99 4.91
N ASN A 8 -35.60 -38.84 4.05
CA ASN A 8 -34.14 -38.91 3.87
C ASN A 8 -33.57 -37.64 3.25
N LYS A 9 -34.28 -37.01 2.29
CA LYS A 9 -33.89 -35.72 1.70
C LYS A 9 -33.95 -34.58 2.74
N ALA A 10 -34.96 -34.57 3.60
CA ALA A 10 -35.06 -33.60 4.70
C ALA A 10 -33.92 -33.77 5.71
N ARG A 11 -33.60 -35.00 6.14
CA ARG A 11 -32.46 -35.30 7.01
C ARG A 11 -31.12 -34.90 6.39
N GLN A 12 -30.94 -35.11 5.10
CA GLN A 12 -29.73 -34.71 4.38
C GLN A 12 -29.59 -33.19 4.28
N ASN A 13 -30.70 -32.47 4.06
CA ASN A 13 -30.70 -31.00 4.04
C ASN A 13 -30.36 -30.40 5.40
N VAL A 14 -30.89 -30.96 6.50
CA VAL A 14 -30.53 -30.54 7.87
C VAL A 14 -29.05 -30.83 8.17
N LYS A 15 -28.50 -31.97 7.73
CA LYS A 15 -27.06 -32.24 7.86
C LYS A 15 -26.22 -31.22 7.07
N ARG A 16 -26.65 -30.86 5.86
CA ARG A 16 -25.97 -29.86 5.03
C ARG A 16 -26.07 -28.45 5.59
N SER A 17 -27.20 -28.06 6.19
CA SER A 17 -27.33 -26.74 6.84
C SER A 17 -26.41 -26.65 8.06
N LYS A 18 -26.41 -27.66 8.93
CA LYS A 18 -25.51 -27.72 10.08
C LYS A 18 -24.04 -27.70 9.68
N GLN A 19 -23.65 -28.42 8.62
CA GLN A 19 -22.29 -28.35 8.10
C GLN A 19 -21.93 -26.97 7.52
N LYS A 20 -22.88 -26.28 6.89
CA LYS A 20 -22.67 -24.90 6.43
C LYS A 20 -22.51 -23.94 7.61
N GLU A 21 -23.35 -24.06 8.63
CA GLU A 21 -23.27 -23.26 9.86
C GLU A 21 -21.93 -23.44 10.57
N LEU A 22 -21.47 -24.70 10.73
CA LEU A 22 -20.15 -24.99 11.29
C LEU A 22 -19.02 -24.36 10.47
N LYS A 23 -19.06 -24.51 9.14
CA LYS A 23 -18.06 -23.89 8.25
C LYS A 23 -18.09 -22.35 8.31
N MET A 24 -19.27 -21.76 8.48
CA MET A 24 -19.39 -20.30 8.65
C MET A 24 -18.83 -19.88 10.01
N ALA A 25 -19.11 -20.62 11.08
CA ALA A 25 -18.56 -20.36 12.40
C ALA A 25 -17.02 -20.47 12.42
N GLU A 26 -16.46 -21.49 11.77
CA GLU A 26 -15.01 -21.66 11.61
C GLU A 26 -14.38 -20.47 10.88
N LYS A 27 -15.00 -20.00 9.80
CA LYS A 27 -14.54 -18.81 9.07
C LYS A 27 -14.57 -17.55 9.93
N VAL A 28 -15.67 -17.33 10.64
CA VAL A 28 -15.82 -16.19 11.54
C VAL A 28 -14.77 -16.24 12.65
N ALA A 29 -14.52 -17.42 13.24
CA ALA A 29 -13.49 -17.59 14.26
C ALA A 29 -12.08 -17.28 13.72
N ALA A 30 -11.77 -17.73 12.50
CA ALA A 30 -10.50 -17.44 11.85
C ALA A 30 -10.34 -15.95 11.53
N GLU A 31 -11.40 -15.29 11.05
CA GLU A 31 -11.40 -13.84 10.81
C GLU A 31 -11.24 -13.05 12.11
N MET A 32 -11.88 -13.47 13.20
CA MET A 32 -11.71 -12.84 14.51
C MET A 32 -10.29 -13.00 15.03
N ALA A 33 -9.68 -14.18 14.90
CA ALA A 33 -8.29 -14.41 15.29
C ALA A 33 -7.33 -13.51 14.49
N GLU A 34 -7.50 -13.43 13.17
CA GLU A 34 -6.70 -12.51 12.33
C GLU A 34 -6.90 -11.06 12.75
N MET A 35 -8.13 -10.64 13.06
CA MET A 35 -8.40 -9.28 13.52
C MET A 35 -7.69 -8.98 14.84
N THR A 36 -7.68 -9.91 15.79
CA THR A 36 -6.95 -9.76 17.06
C THR A 36 -5.46 -9.54 16.82
N GLU A 37 -4.81 -10.38 15.99
CA GLU A 37 -3.40 -10.21 15.63
C GLU A 37 -3.14 -8.84 14.98
N LEU A 38 -4.05 -8.36 14.14
CA LEU A 38 -3.93 -7.05 13.50
C LEU A 38 -4.11 -5.89 14.47
N TYR A 39 -4.92 -6.05 15.52
CA TYR A 39 -5.05 -5.06 16.59
C TYR A 39 -3.78 -4.97 17.42
N GLU A 40 -3.17 -6.10 17.77
CA GLU A 40 -1.90 -6.15 18.50
C GLU A 40 -0.80 -5.45 17.68
N LEU A 41 -0.66 -5.82 16.40
CA LEU A 41 0.25 -5.15 15.49
C LEU A 41 -0.04 -3.64 15.38
N ALA A 42 -1.30 -3.22 15.35
CA ALA A 42 -1.65 -1.81 15.26
C ALA A 42 -1.30 -1.01 16.51
N GLU A 43 -1.38 -1.60 17.71
CA GLU A 43 -0.89 -0.97 18.93
C GLU A 43 0.64 -0.84 18.92
N GLU A 44 1.37 -1.88 18.51
CA GLU A 44 2.84 -1.82 18.35
C GLU A 44 3.27 -0.73 17.35
N LEU A 45 2.55 -0.63 16.21
CA LEU A 45 2.80 0.39 15.19
C LEU A 45 2.64 1.82 15.72
N LEU A 46 1.77 2.03 16.71
CA LEU A 46 1.56 3.34 17.32
C LEU A 46 2.72 3.74 18.24
N GLU A 47 3.53 2.80 18.70
CA GLU A 47 4.73 3.05 19.51
C GLU A 47 5.95 3.37 18.64
N LEU A 48 5.96 2.88 17.39
CA LEU A 48 7.05 3.09 16.45
C LEU A 48 7.15 4.54 15.92
N PRO A 49 8.36 4.97 15.51
CA PRO A 49 8.52 6.14 14.68
C PRO A 49 7.73 6.01 13.37
N LEU A 50 7.10 7.11 12.96
CA LEU A 50 6.19 7.14 11.80
C LEU A 50 6.80 6.49 10.53
N PRO A 51 8.06 6.75 10.13
CA PRO A 51 8.62 6.12 8.93
C PRO A 51 8.73 4.59 9.02
N ALA A 52 9.06 4.06 10.20
CA ALA A 52 9.18 2.62 10.43
C ALA A 52 7.80 1.96 10.43
N ALA A 53 6.82 2.58 11.09
CA ALA A 53 5.44 2.09 11.10
C ALA A 53 4.84 2.02 9.68
N ILE A 54 5.11 3.05 8.85
CA ILE A 54 4.67 3.08 7.45
C ILE A 54 5.29 1.93 6.66
N ASP A 55 6.58 1.67 6.82
CA ASP A 55 7.28 0.59 6.09
C ASP A 55 6.74 -0.80 6.46
N VAL A 56 6.50 -1.04 7.75
CA VAL A 56 5.88 -2.30 8.24
C VAL A 56 4.50 -2.50 7.62
N VAL A 57 3.64 -1.48 7.66
CA VAL A 57 2.29 -1.56 7.07
C VAL A 57 2.35 -1.74 5.55
N ALA A 58 3.24 -1.03 4.86
CA ALA A 58 3.37 -1.12 3.42
C ALA A 58 3.86 -2.53 2.98
N THR A 59 4.79 -3.12 3.74
CA THR A 59 5.28 -4.47 3.50
C THR A 59 4.17 -5.49 3.71
N TRP A 60 3.42 -5.38 4.81
CA TRP A 60 2.25 -6.22 5.05
C TRP A 60 1.20 -6.12 3.93
N GLN A 61 0.88 -4.89 3.47
CA GLN A 61 -0.09 -4.66 2.40
C GLN A 61 0.34 -5.29 1.08
N ARG A 62 1.65 -5.25 0.79
CA ARG A 62 2.24 -5.90 -0.37
C ARG A 62 2.13 -7.42 -0.28
N ASP A 63 2.46 -8.00 0.87
CA ASP A 63 2.47 -9.45 1.08
C ASP A 63 1.05 -10.03 1.07
N LYS A 64 0.11 -9.38 1.75
CA LYS A 64 -1.30 -9.78 1.80
C LYS A 64 -2.12 -9.31 0.60
N ARG A 65 -1.53 -8.48 -0.29
CA ARG A 65 -2.15 -7.91 -1.50
C ARG A 65 -3.51 -7.26 -1.24
N ARG A 66 -3.66 -6.59 -0.09
CA ARG A 66 -4.88 -5.88 0.30
C ARG A 66 -4.56 -4.69 1.20
N PRO A 67 -5.43 -3.68 1.27
CA PRO A 67 -5.26 -2.57 2.22
C PRO A 67 -5.26 -3.09 3.66
N PHE A 68 -4.42 -2.48 4.50
CA PHE A 68 -4.46 -2.75 5.95
C PHE A 68 -5.81 -2.27 6.50
N PRO A 69 -6.53 -3.06 7.32
CA PRO A 69 -7.86 -2.70 7.79
C PRO A 69 -7.88 -1.45 8.68
N ALA A 70 -9.03 -0.77 8.72
CA ALA A 70 -9.29 0.31 9.66
C ALA A 70 -9.74 -0.29 10.99
N LEU A 71 -8.87 -0.28 12.00
CA LEU A 71 -9.11 -1.00 13.25
C LEU A 71 -9.72 -0.11 14.35
N PHE A 72 -9.31 1.14 14.43
CA PHE A 72 -9.84 2.07 15.44
C PHE A 72 -11.13 2.73 14.91
N ASN A 73 -12.28 2.34 15.47
CA ASN A 73 -13.60 2.88 15.10
C ASN A 73 -13.84 4.27 15.70
N GLU A 74 -14.79 5.03 15.14
CA GLU A 74 -15.03 6.46 15.45
C GLU A 74 -16.34 6.87 16.16
N PRO A 75 -17.41 6.06 16.32
CA PRO A 75 -18.49 6.48 17.22
C PRO A 75 -18.05 6.38 18.67
N ARG A 76 -18.37 7.40 19.48
CA ARG A 76 -18.28 7.37 20.96
C ARG A 76 -19.24 6.30 21.48
N GLY A 77 -18.79 5.48 22.42
CA GLY A 77 -19.69 4.55 23.12
C GLY A 77 -20.61 5.31 24.09
N ASP A 78 -21.86 4.85 24.26
CA ASP A 78 -22.87 5.52 25.11
C ASP A 78 -22.38 5.77 26.56
N HIS A 79 -21.48 4.92 27.06
CA HIS A 79 -20.91 4.98 28.41
C HIS A 79 -19.44 5.40 28.44
N GLU A 80 -18.86 5.82 27.32
CA GLU A 80 -17.45 6.20 27.24
C GLU A 80 -17.24 7.61 27.81
N THR A 81 -16.23 7.79 28.65
CA THR A 81 -15.85 9.13 29.13
C THR A 81 -15.30 9.98 27.99
N ILE A 82 -15.40 11.30 28.11
CA ILE A 82 -14.88 12.23 27.08
C ILE A 82 -13.37 12.03 26.88
N GLN A 83 -12.63 11.78 27.96
CA GLN A 83 -11.19 11.56 27.92
C GLN A 83 -10.83 10.26 27.17
N ALA A 84 -11.51 9.15 27.47
CA ALA A 84 -11.29 7.88 26.77
C ALA A 84 -11.58 7.99 25.27
N HIS A 85 -12.67 8.68 24.92
CA HIS A 85 -13.03 8.96 23.54
C HIS A 85 -11.96 9.79 22.82
N SER A 86 -11.42 10.83 23.47
CA SER A 86 -10.36 11.67 22.89
C SER A 86 -9.09 10.87 22.63
N ALA A 87 -8.64 10.06 23.61
CA ALA A 87 -7.46 9.21 23.46
C ALA A 87 -7.62 8.20 22.31
N ARG A 88 -8.78 7.55 22.21
CA ARG A 88 -9.09 6.63 21.10
C ARG A 88 -9.11 7.34 19.75
N ARG A 89 -9.64 8.56 19.68
CA ARG A 89 -9.64 9.37 18.45
C ARG A 89 -8.23 9.75 18.02
N GLU A 90 -7.34 10.07 18.95
CA GLU A 90 -5.93 10.35 18.63
C GLU A 90 -5.22 9.11 18.10
N LYS A 91 -5.42 7.94 18.72
CA LYS A 91 -4.94 6.65 18.19
C LYS A 91 -5.43 6.41 16.77
N ALA A 92 -6.74 6.56 16.54
CA ALA A 92 -7.36 6.39 15.23
C ALA A 92 -6.76 7.32 14.16
N ARG A 93 -6.51 8.59 14.51
CA ARG A 93 -5.87 9.57 13.61
C ARG A 93 -4.44 9.18 13.27
N LYS A 94 -3.61 8.86 14.26
CA LYS A 94 -2.20 8.47 14.05
C LYS A 94 -2.11 7.22 13.18
N PHE A 95 -2.94 6.23 13.48
CA PHE A 95 -3.03 5.01 12.70
C PHE A 95 -3.56 5.24 11.27
N GLY A 96 -4.57 6.10 11.13
CA GLY A 96 -5.09 6.52 9.83
C GLY A 96 -4.02 7.16 8.94
N LEU A 97 -3.14 7.99 9.52
CA LEU A 97 -2.00 8.58 8.82
C LEU A 97 -0.99 7.51 8.37
N ILE A 98 -0.63 6.57 9.24
CA ILE A 98 0.27 5.45 8.90
C ILE A 98 -0.30 4.69 7.69
N ARG A 99 -1.58 4.29 7.75
CA ARG A 99 -2.26 3.56 6.68
C ARG A 99 -2.28 4.34 5.37
N LEU A 100 -2.61 5.62 5.43
CA LEU A 100 -2.67 6.48 4.25
C LEU A 100 -1.32 6.57 3.56
N MET A 101 -0.25 6.77 4.34
CA MET A 101 1.10 6.90 3.79
C MET A 101 1.69 5.58 3.30
N ALA A 102 1.25 4.44 3.84
CA ALA A 102 1.72 3.13 3.45
C ALA A 102 1.33 2.73 2.01
N VAL A 103 0.18 3.19 1.52
CA VAL A 103 -0.40 2.79 0.22
C VAL A 103 0.60 2.92 -0.94
N ASP A 104 1.28 4.06 -1.04
CA ASP A 104 2.24 4.35 -2.11
C ASP A 104 3.70 4.30 -1.64
N TYR A 105 3.96 3.90 -0.39
CA TYR A 105 5.27 4.03 0.23
C TYR A 105 6.37 3.33 -0.56
N ILE A 106 6.20 2.03 -0.85
CA ILE A 106 7.20 1.22 -1.56
C ILE A 106 7.50 1.79 -2.96
N LYS A 107 6.44 2.21 -3.67
CA LYS A 107 6.57 2.85 -5.00
C LYS A 107 7.35 4.16 -4.90
N ASN A 108 7.06 4.98 -3.90
CA ASN A 108 7.73 6.25 -3.67
C ASN A 108 9.19 6.07 -3.26
N VAL A 109 9.51 5.08 -2.43
CA VAL A 109 10.90 4.72 -2.10
C VAL A 109 11.66 4.30 -3.36
N GLY A 110 11.07 3.46 -4.21
CA GLY A 110 11.68 3.07 -5.49
C GLY A 110 11.89 4.26 -6.44
N ASN A 111 10.91 5.18 -6.53
CA ASN A 111 11.04 6.41 -7.32
C ASN A 111 12.16 7.32 -6.81
N ARG A 112 12.30 7.46 -5.49
CA ARG A 112 13.38 8.25 -4.87
C ARG A 112 14.75 7.66 -5.19
N ARG A 113 14.90 6.33 -5.07
CA ARG A 113 16.15 5.63 -5.44
C ARG A 113 16.51 5.84 -6.91
N ARG A 114 15.57 5.58 -7.83
CA ARG A 114 15.79 5.83 -9.27
C ARG A 114 16.20 7.26 -9.58
N LYS A 115 15.59 8.24 -8.90
CA LYS A 115 15.94 9.66 -9.08
C LYS A 115 17.34 9.96 -8.53
N ALA A 116 17.71 9.38 -7.40
CA ALA A 116 19.06 9.50 -6.84
C ALA A 116 20.10 8.90 -7.80
N ASP A 117 19.89 7.66 -8.25
CA ASP A 117 20.78 6.99 -9.20
C ASP A 117 20.92 7.79 -10.51
N PHE A 118 19.81 8.33 -11.01
CA PHE A 118 19.81 9.20 -12.19
C PHE A 118 20.65 10.45 -11.97
N ASN A 119 20.47 11.14 -10.85
CA ASN A 119 21.24 12.34 -10.52
C ASN A 119 22.73 12.03 -10.33
N ASP A 120 23.06 10.91 -9.69
CA ASP A 120 24.44 10.48 -9.47
C ASP A 120 25.13 10.14 -10.79
N ASN A 121 24.42 9.48 -11.71
CA ASN A 121 24.93 9.21 -13.05
C ASN A 121 25.14 10.52 -13.85
N GLU A 122 24.21 11.47 -13.78
CA GLU A 122 24.40 12.77 -14.43
C GLU A 122 25.56 13.57 -13.82
N ALA A 123 25.80 13.44 -12.51
CA ALA A 123 26.96 14.04 -11.86
C ALA A 123 28.28 13.41 -12.33
N LYS A 124 28.32 12.07 -12.44
CA LYS A 124 29.49 11.36 -12.97
C LYS A 124 29.77 11.74 -14.42
N ASP A 125 28.74 11.77 -15.27
CA ASP A 125 28.87 12.21 -16.67
C ASP A 125 29.37 13.65 -16.79
N ALA A 126 28.82 14.56 -15.97
CA ALA A 126 29.22 15.96 -15.97
C ALA A 126 30.71 16.11 -15.65
N VAL A 127 31.19 15.41 -14.62
CA VAL A 127 32.62 15.38 -14.24
C VAL A 127 33.46 14.78 -15.36
N ALA A 128 33.05 13.64 -15.93
CA ALA A 128 33.78 12.96 -17.01
C ALA A 128 33.95 13.85 -18.26
N LEU A 129 32.97 14.70 -18.54
CA LEU A 129 32.98 15.65 -19.66
C LEU A 129 33.57 17.02 -19.31
N GLY A 130 34.12 17.18 -18.10
CA GLY A 130 34.77 18.42 -17.67
C GLY A 130 33.83 19.57 -17.36
N PHE A 131 32.53 19.31 -17.14
CA PHE A 131 31.59 20.34 -16.69
C PHE A 131 31.75 20.58 -15.18
N GLY A 132 31.90 21.84 -14.80
CA GLY A 132 32.03 22.23 -13.38
C GLY A 132 30.75 22.08 -12.55
N ASN A 133 29.58 21.88 -13.18
CA ASN A 133 28.32 21.56 -12.50
C ASN A 133 27.36 20.74 -13.38
N VAL A 134 26.43 20.03 -12.73
CA VAL A 134 25.42 19.17 -13.37
C VAL A 134 24.48 19.97 -14.27
N ASP A 135 24.15 21.20 -13.88
CA ASP A 135 23.19 22.02 -14.63
C ASP A 135 23.75 22.50 -15.98
N ALA A 136 25.03 22.82 -16.05
CA ALA A 136 25.74 23.15 -17.29
C ALA A 136 25.77 21.93 -18.22
N TYR A 137 26.06 20.74 -17.68
CA TYR A 137 25.97 19.49 -18.42
C TYR A 137 24.55 19.24 -18.97
N ARG A 138 23.52 19.42 -18.13
CA ARG A 138 22.11 19.28 -18.55
C ARG A 138 21.72 20.26 -19.65
N LYS A 139 22.16 21.52 -19.56
CA LYS A 139 21.94 22.54 -20.61
C LYS A 139 22.62 22.14 -21.91
N HIS A 140 23.89 21.75 -21.85
CA HIS A 140 24.64 21.27 -23.00
C HIS A 140 23.94 20.08 -23.68
N LYS A 141 23.54 19.07 -22.90
CA LYS A 141 22.81 17.89 -23.41
C LYS A 141 21.48 18.25 -24.07
N LYS A 142 20.77 19.27 -23.57
CA LYS A 142 19.54 19.79 -24.22
C LYS A 142 19.86 20.48 -25.55
N HIS A 143 20.90 21.30 -25.61
CA HIS A 143 21.32 21.96 -26.85
C HIS A 143 21.73 20.94 -27.92
N VAL A 144 22.56 19.95 -27.57
CA VAL A 144 22.98 18.87 -28.48
C VAL A 144 21.77 18.08 -29.01
N LYS A 145 20.80 17.76 -28.15
CA LYS A 145 19.57 17.09 -28.60
C LYS A 145 18.72 17.95 -29.53
N LEU A 146 18.72 19.28 -29.33
CA LEU A 146 17.97 20.21 -30.18
C LEU A 146 18.64 20.33 -31.55
N THR A 147 19.96 20.50 -31.61
CA THR A 147 20.71 20.59 -32.87
C THR A 147 20.54 19.32 -33.71
N ALA A 148 20.69 18.14 -33.09
CA ALA A 148 20.48 16.86 -33.78
C ALA A 148 19.04 16.71 -34.34
N LYS A 149 18.02 17.22 -33.63
CA LYS A 149 16.64 17.23 -34.15
C LYS A 149 16.48 18.17 -35.34
N MET A 150 17.11 19.36 -35.28
CA MET A 150 17.05 20.33 -36.38
C MET A 150 17.78 19.79 -37.62
N GLU A 151 18.95 19.19 -37.44
CA GLU A 151 19.71 18.52 -38.51
C GLU A 151 18.88 17.42 -39.17
N LYS A 152 18.16 16.60 -38.38
CA LYS A 152 17.25 15.58 -38.92
C LYS A 152 16.13 16.20 -39.75
N VAL A 153 15.49 17.26 -39.27
CA VAL A 153 14.41 17.95 -40.01
C VAL A 153 14.92 18.55 -41.32
N VAL A 154 16.14 19.10 -41.33
CA VAL A 154 16.78 19.64 -42.54
C VAL A 154 17.10 18.50 -43.52
N ALA A 155 17.65 17.38 -43.03
CA ALA A 155 17.93 16.21 -43.87
C ALA A 155 16.65 15.59 -44.47
N ASP A 156 15.60 15.45 -43.68
CA ASP A 156 14.30 14.92 -44.13
C ASP A 156 13.66 15.86 -45.17
N ARG A 157 13.84 17.19 -45.05
CA ARG A 157 13.40 18.18 -46.06
C ARG A 157 14.25 18.20 -47.32
N ALA A 158 15.55 17.91 -47.22
CA ALA A 158 16.43 17.84 -48.38
C ALA A 158 16.23 16.55 -49.21
N ALA A 159 15.63 15.51 -48.60
CA ALA A 159 15.33 14.22 -49.24
C ALA A 159 13.91 14.11 -49.82
N ALA A 160 13.07 15.12 -49.66
CA ALA A 160 11.69 15.20 -50.16
C ALA A 160 11.58 16.15 -51.35
#